data_AF-A0A930H8Q6-F1
#
_entry.id   AF-A0A930H8Q6-F1
#
_cell.length_a   1.000
_cell.length_b   1.000
_cell.length_c   1.000
_cell.angle_alpha   90.00
_cell.angle_beta   90.00
_cell.angle_gamma   90.00
#
_symmetry.space_group_name_H-M   'P 1'
#
loop_
_entity.id
_entity.type
_entity.pdbx_description
1 polymer ?
#
loop_
_entity_poly.entity_id
_entity_poly.type
_entity_poly.pdbx_seq_one_letter_code
_entity_poly.pdbx_strand_id
1 'polypeptide(L)'
;MKKIRKGTFETNSSSMHSLVVEGGIKGEKKEANLPLYPDGTLEIETGEYGWGYGLLKTPVSKLEYLITLLCYTNGIETMEELEENDVFQEWLEDLKEYAGVKRILVTDFSGYVDHQSFTDPKSFIENYKKEYIEDRESYWDDDDEENEDFTKENLDFLQVIFDDNIVIEIANDNI
;
A
#
# COMPACT_ATOMS: atom_id res chain seq x y z
N MET A 1 -26.07 -5.98 -41.35
CA MET A 1 -24.98 -6.97 -41.18
C MET A 1 -24.09 -6.53 -40.04
N LYS A 2 -24.02 -7.28 -38.93
CA LYS A 2 -23.04 -7.04 -37.85
C LYS A 2 -21.66 -7.46 -38.35
N LYS A 3 -20.71 -6.51 -38.42
CA LYS A 3 -19.29 -6.82 -38.64
C LYS A 3 -18.73 -7.38 -37.33
N ILE A 4 -18.53 -8.69 -37.26
CA ILE A 4 -17.71 -9.33 -36.22
C ILE A 4 -16.27 -9.35 -36.74
N ARG A 5 -15.36 -8.64 -36.08
CA ARG A 5 -13.92 -8.81 -36.31
C ARG A 5 -13.45 -10.00 -35.47
N LYS A 6 -12.85 -11.00 -36.11
CA LYS A 6 -12.10 -12.06 -35.42
C LYS A 6 -10.65 -11.58 -35.29
N GLY A 7 -10.19 -11.48 -34.06
CA GLY A 7 -8.88 -10.94 -33.70
C GLY A 7 -9.00 -9.90 -32.60
N THR A 8 -9.67 -10.24 -31.50
CA THR A 8 -9.40 -9.57 -30.23
C THR A 8 -8.11 -10.21 -29.72
N PHE A 9 -7.00 -9.48 -29.80
CA PHE A 9 -5.90 -9.74 -28.89
C PHE A 9 -6.37 -9.17 -27.56
N GLU A 10 -6.78 -10.02 -26.65
CA GLU A 10 -6.80 -9.65 -25.24
C GLU A 10 -5.33 -9.65 -24.84
N THR A 11 -4.74 -8.46 -24.71
CA THR A 11 -3.58 -8.34 -23.83
C THR A 11 -4.14 -8.60 -22.44
N ASN A 12 -3.93 -9.82 -21.92
CA ASN A 12 -4.08 -10.05 -20.50
C ASN A 12 -2.96 -9.27 -19.81
N SER A 13 -3.17 -7.97 -19.69
CA SER A 13 -2.46 -7.08 -18.77
C SER A 13 -3.14 -7.26 -17.42
N SER A 14 -2.97 -8.43 -16.79
CA SER A 14 -3.31 -8.54 -15.38
C SER A 14 -2.18 -7.86 -14.62
N SER A 15 -2.34 -6.56 -14.32
CA SER A 15 -1.52 -5.91 -13.32
C SER A 15 -1.93 -6.47 -11.96
N MET A 16 -1.02 -7.20 -11.31
CA MET A 16 -1.26 -7.80 -10.00
C MET A 16 -0.45 -6.99 -8.97
N HIS A 17 -1.03 -5.89 -8.49
CA HIS A 17 -0.54 -5.23 -7.30
C HIS A 17 -0.89 -6.11 -6.10
N SER A 18 0.02 -7.01 -5.73
CA SER A 18 -0.17 -7.93 -4.61
C SER A 18 0.74 -7.52 -3.47
N LEU A 19 0.18 -7.38 -2.27
CA LEU A 19 0.95 -7.08 -1.07
C LEU A 19 1.53 -8.39 -0.53
N VAL A 20 2.85 -8.56 -0.55
CA VAL A 20 3.52 -9.82 -0.15
C VAL A 20 4.11 -9.70 1.24
N VAL A 21 3.71 -10.61 2.14
CA VAL A 21 4.24 -10.68 3.49
C VAL A 21 5.45 -11.60 3.50
N GLU A 22 6.65 -11.01 3.62
CA GLU A 22 7.85 -11.80 3.88
C GLU A 22 7.94 -12.07 5.39
N GLY A 23 7.64 -13.31 5.81
CA GLY A 23 7.90 -13.76 7.19
C GLY A 23 6.74 -13.63 8.19
N GLY A 24 5.55 -13.26 7.71
CA GLY A 24 4.31 -13.18 8.49
C GLY A 24 4.16 -11.90 9.32
N ILE A 25 2.92 -11.47 9.55
CA ILE A 25 2.62 -10.29 10.39
C ILE A 25 2.89 -10.66 11.85
N LYS A 26 3.88 -10.00 12.47
CA LYS A 26 4.19 -10.17 13.90
C LYS A 26 3.53 -9.10 14.78
N GLY A 27 2.94 -8.08 14.17
CA GLY A 27 2.24 -6.99 14.88
C GLY A 27 3.19 -5.99 15.55
N GLU A 28 4.50 -6.14 15.37
CA GLU A 28 5.52 -5.26 15.95
C GLU A 28 5.79 -4.09 15.01
N LYS A 29 5.36 -2.89 15.43
CA LYS A 29 5.74 -1.65 14.77
C LYS A 29 7.16 -1.27 15.22
N LYS A 30 8.08 -1.04 14.29
CA LYS A 30 9.45 -0.62 14.61
C LYS A 30 9.53 0.89 14.90
N GLU A 31 10.64 1.31 15.51
CA GLU A 31 10.92 2.73 15.71
C GLU A 31 10.87 3.50 14.37
N ALA A 32 10.12 4.61 14.37
CA ALA A 32 9.93 5.43 13.19
C ALA A 32 11.19 6.24 12.85
N ASN A 33 12.16 5.60 12.20
CA ASN A 33 13.34 6.27 11.66
C ASN A 33 13.00 6.88 10.29
N LEU A 34 12.35 8.04 10.31
CA LEU A 34 11.97 8.80 9.12
C LEU A 34 12.92 9.98 8.88
N PRO A 35 13.19 10.34 7.61
CA PRO A 35 14.05 11.46 7.26
C PRO A 35 13.35 12.82 7.45
N LEU A 36 13.03 13.18 8.68
CA LEU A 36 12.33 14.43 9.00
C LEU A 36 13.25 15.64 8.94
N TYR A 37 12.72 16.74 8.40
CA TYR A 37 13.31 18.06 8.59
C TYR A 37 13.20 18.49 10.07
N PRO A 38 14.01 19.48 10.53
CA PRO A 38 14.00 19.93 11.93
C PRO A 38 12.65 20.44 12.44
N ASP A 39 11.75 20.89 11.56
CA ASP A 39 10.40 21.33 11.91
C ASP A 39 9.43 20.15 12.11
N GLY A 40 9.79 18.94 11.68
CA GLY A 40 8.98 17.73 11.69
C GLY A 40 8.31 17.44 10.34
N THR A 41 8.70 18.13 9.26
CA THR A 41 8.20 17.88 7.92
C THR A 41 8.86 16.63 7.31
N LEU A 42 8.05 15.72 6.78
CA LEU A 42 8.48 14.63 5.91
C LEU A 42 8.21 15.03 4.45
N GLU A 43 9.23 15.03 3.60
CA GLU A 43 9.09 15.25 2.17
C GLU A 43 9.04 13.92 1.44
N ILE A 44 8.08 13.77 0.52
CA ILE A 44 7.89 12.58 -0.30
C ILE A 44 7.49 12.97 -1.72
N GLU A 45 7.65 12.04 -2.65
CA GLU A 45 7.19 12.16 -4.04
C GLU A 45 6.14 11.09 -4.34
N THR A 46 5.16 11.41 -5.18
CA THR A 46 4.33 10.34 -5.76
C THR A 46 5.16 9.55 -6.77
N GLY A 47 4.86 8.25 -6.89
CA GLY A 47 5.64 7.31 -7.70
C GLY A 47 4.91 6.78 -8.93
N GLU A 48 5.65 6.11 -9.81
CA GLU A 48 5.07 5.29 -10.87
C GLU A 48 5.07 3.82 -10.47
N TYR A 49 3.89 3.30 -10.22
CA TYR A 49 3.64 1.93 -9.79
C TYR A 49 2.77 1.22 -10.82
N GLY A 50 3.10 1.39 -12.10
CA GLY A 50 2.33 0.81 -13.21
C GLY A 50 3.08 -0.22 -14.04
N TRP A 51 4.33 -0.51 -13.71
CA TRP A 51 5.22 -1.22 -14.63
C TRP A 51 6.21 -2.09 -13.86
N GLY A 52 6.50 -3.29 -14.40
CA GLY A 52 7.58 -4.15 -13.92
C GLY A 52 7.37 -4.71 -12.50
N TYR A 53 8.50 -5.02 -11.85
CA TYR A 53 8.53 -5.63 -10.52
C TYR A 53 9.16 -4.69 -9.49
N GLY A 54 8.54 -4.52 -8.33
CA GLY A 54 9.03 -3.70 -7.23
C GLY A 54 8.68 -4.26 -5.85
N LEU A 55 9.59 -4.11 -4.88
CA LEU A 55 9.38 -4.47 -3.47
C LEU A 55 9.62 -3.24 -2.58
N LEU A 56 8.56 -2.74 -1.95
CA LEU A 56 8.60 -1.58 -1.07
C LEU A 56 8.72 -2.03 0.39
N LYS A 57 9.93 -1.91 0.93
CA LYS A 57 10.28 -2.42 2.27
C LYS A 57 10.44 -1.30 3.30
N THR A 58 10.79 -0.08 2.87
CA THR A 58 11.05 1.02 3.81
C THR A 58 9.77 1.77 4.14
N PRO A 59 9.63 2.32 5.35
CA PRO A 59 8.47 3.15 5.73
C PRO A 59 8.16 4.26 4.71
N VAL A 60 9.19 4.95 4.23
CA VAL A 60 9.07 6.01 3.21
C VAL A 60 8.51 5.45 1.91
N SER A 61 9.10 4.37 1.37
CA SER A 61 8.64 3.79 0.10
C SER A 61 7.19 3.29 0.17
N LYS A 62 6.78 2.73 1.32
CA LYS A 62 5.41 2.28 1.53
C LYS A 62 4.43 3.45 1.65
N LEU A 63 4.85 4.53 2.32
CA LEU A 63 4.05 5.74 2.45
C LEU A 63 3.87 6.44 1.10
N GLU A 64 4.94 6.58 0.32
CA GLU A 64 4.91 7.11 -1.05
C GLU A 64 3.89 6.35 -1.91
N TYR A 65 3.87 5.03 -1.82
CA TYR A 65 2.88 4.21 -2.52
C TYR A 65 1.45 4.47 -2.05
N LEU A 66 1.19 4.46 -0.73
CA LEU A 66 -0.17 4.66 -0.20
C LEU A 66 -0.69 6.07 -0.50
N ILE A 67 0.18 7.09 -0.45
CA ILE A 67 -0.16 8.47 -0.83
C ILE A 67 -0.39 8.56 -2.34
N THR A 68 0.43 7.91 -3.17
CA THR A 68 0.21 7.86 -4.62
C THR A 68 -1.13 7.19 -4.94
N LEU A 69 -1.44 6.06 -4.29
CA LEU A 69 -2.72 5.38 -4.45
C LEU A 69 -3.88 6.28 -4.04
N LEU A 70 -3.78 6.95 -2.90
CA LEU A 70 -4.80 7.89 -2.42
C LEU A 70 -5.04 9.02 -3.43
N CYS A 71 -3.96 9.64 -3.91
CA CYS A 71 -4.05 10.72 -4.87
C CYS A 71 -4.67 10.26 -6.18
N TYR A 72 -4.18 9.13 -6.71
CA TYR A 72 -4.65 8.56 -7.96
C TYR A 72 -6.14 8.16 -7.90
N THR A 73 -6.58 7.47 -6.83
CA THR A 73 -7.97 7.00 -6.72
C THR A 73 -8.98 8.12 -6.48
N ASN A 74 -8.55 9.22 -5.86
CA ASN A 74 -9.42 10.36 -5.54
C ASN A 74 -9.28 11.53 -6.53
N GLY A 75 -8.35 11.45 -7.49
CA GLY A 75 -8.08 12.53 -8.44
C GLY A 75 -7.51 13.78 -7.78
N ILE A 76 -6.66 13.60 -6.77
CA ILE A 76 -5.97 14.69 -6.06
C ILE A 76 -4.70 15.03 -6.84
N GLU A 77 -4.59 16.27 -7.31
CA GLU A 77 -3.47 16.76 -8.13
C GLU A 77 -2.65 17.85 -7.40
N THR A 78 -3.07 18.26 -6.20
CA THR A 78 -2.45 19.35 -5.45
C THR A 78 -2.36 19.08 -3.94
N MET A 79 -1.44 19.80 -3.27
CA MET A 79 -1.35 19.78 -1.80
C MET A 79 -2.63 20.29 -1.11
N GLU A 80 -3.33 21.26 -1.69
CA GLU A 80 -4.57 21.81 -1.11
C GLU A 80 -5.67 20.73 -1.06
N GLU A 81 -5.88 20.03 -2.18
CA GLU A 81 -6.82 18.92 -2.26
C GLU A 81 -6.44 17.74 -1.36
N LEU A 82 -5.13 17.46 -1.22
CA LEU A 82 -4.64 16.42 -0.31
C LEU A 82 -4.90 16.79 1.16
N GLU A 83 -4.64 18.04 1.53
CA GLU A 83 -4.88 18.54 2.88
C GLU A 83 -6.39 18.57 3.24
N GLU A 84 -7.29 18.66 2.25
CA GLU A 84 -8.74 18.53 2.45
C GLU A 84 -9.24 17.07 2.52
N ASN A 85 -8.39 16.08 2.23
CA ASN A 85 -8.79 14.68 2.23
C ASN A 85 -8.85 14.07 3.64
N ASP A 86 -10.02 13.57 4.05
CA ASP A 86 -10.23 12.99 5.40
C ASP A 86 -9.30 11.81 5.72
N VAL A 87 -9.02 10.94 4.73
CA VAL A 87 -8.13 9.76 4.93
C VAL A 87 -6.70 10.22 5.15
N PHE A 88 -6.24 11.21 4.38
CA PHE A 88 -4.92 11.80 4.59
C PHE A 88 -4.80 12.44 5.98
N GLN A 89 -5.82 13.18 6.44
CA GLN A 89 -5.80 13.81 7.76
C GLN A 89 -5.75 12.78 8.89
N GLU A 90 -6.50 11.67 8.77
CA GLU A 90 -6.45 10.55 9.71
C GLU A 90 -5.03 9.96 9.78
N TRP A 91 -4.43 9.65 8.63
CA TRP A 91 -3.09 9.10 8.54
C TRP A 91 -2.00 10.06 9.05
N LEU A 92 -2.16 11.37 8.81
CA LEU A 92 -1.22 12.38 9.29
C LEU A 92 -1.25 12.46 10.83
N GLU A 93 -2.43 12.42 11.46
CA GLU A 93 -2.53 12.40 12.92
C GLU A 93 -1.93 11.10 13.50
N ASP A 94 -2.19 9.93 12.88
CA ASP A 94 -1.56 8.66 13.27
C ASP A 94 -0.01 8.76 13.21
N LEU A 95 0.54 9.30 12.12
CA LEU A 95 1.99 9.49 11.95
C LEU A 95 2.57 10.53 12.92
N LYS A 96 1.79 11.54 13.26
CA LYS A 96 2.19 12.55 14.23
C LYS A 96 2.31 11.97 15.63
N GLU A 97 1.35 11.17 16.05
CA GLU A 97 1.36 10.49 17.35
C GLU A 97 2.45 9.42 17.42
N TYR A 98 2.61 8.63 16.37
CA TYR A 98 3.53 7.49 16.35
C TYR A 98 4.98 7.88 16.04
N ALA A 99 5.18 8.75 15.05
CA ALA A 99 6.48 9.03 14.43
C ALA A 99 6.94 10.49 14.54
N GLY A 100 6.12 11.38 15.13
CA GLY A 100 6.46 12.80 15.25
C GLY A 100 6.40 13.59 13.93
N VAL A 101 5.79 13.02 12.89
CA VAL A 101 5.58 13.70 11.60
C VAL A 101 4.55 14.80 11.79
N LYS A 102 4.94 16.06 11.65
CA LYS A 102 4.01 17.20 11.80
C LYS A 102 3.35 17.60 10.50
N ARG A 103 4.01 17.30 9.39
CA ARG A 103 3.56 17.63 8.04
C ARG A 103 4.14 16.65 7.04
N ILE A 104 3.36 16.29 6.04
CA ILE A 104 3.87 15.65 4.83
C ILE A 104 3.84 16.69 3.72
N LEU A 105 4.95 16.83 3.00
CA LEU A 105 5.06 17.67 1.81
C LEU A 105 5.22 16.74 0.59
N VAL A 106 4.20 16.70 -0.26
CA VAL A 106 4.26 16.01 -1.55
C VAL A 106 4.76 17.01 -2.60
N THR A 107 5.91 16.74 -3.20
CA THR A 107 6.55 17.66 -4.17
C THR A 107 6.15 17.40 -5.62
N ASP A 108 5.66 16.19 -5.91
CA ASP A 108 5.14 15.79 -7.22
C ASP A 108 3.84 14.98 -7.06
N PHE A 109 2.83 15.31 -7.86
CA PHE A 109 1.52 14.66 -7.94
C PHE A 109 1.30 13.93 -9.27
N SER A 110 2.36 13.77 -10.09
CA SER A 110 2.28 13.08 -11.38
C SER A 110 2.23 11.55 -11.29
N GLY A 111 2.23 11.00 -10.07
CA GLY A 111 2.26 9.57 -9.81
C GLY A 111 1.08 8.80 -10.42
N TYR A 112 1.35 7.52 -10.65
CA TYR A 112 0.46 6.63 -11.38
C TYR A 112 0.48 5.24 -10.75
N VAL A 113 -0.69 4.60 -10.68
CA VAL A 113 -0.81 3.19 -10.29
C VAL A 113 -1.64 2.46 -11.35
N ASP A 114 -1.11 1.39 -11.93
CA ASP A 114 -1.82 0.63 -12.98
C ASP A 114 -2.81 -0.36 -12.36
N HIS A 115 -3.98 0.13 -11.96
CA HIS A 115 -4.96 -0.72 -11.29
C HIS A 115 -6.06 -1.21 -12.26
N GLN A 116 -6.09 -2.52 -12.55
CA GLN A 116 -7.27 -3.20 -13.13
C GLN A 116 -8.40 -3.42 -12.09
N SER A 117 -8.10 -3.27 -10.79
CA SER A 117 -9.03 -3.51 -9.69
C SER A 117 -9.19 -2.26 -8.83
N PHE A 118 -10.08 -1.34 -9.20
CA PHE A 118 -10.36 -0.11 -8.45
C PHE A 118 -10.56 -0.39 -6.95
N THR A 119 -9.61 0.01 -6.12
CA THR A 119 -9.75 -0.11 -4.66
C THR A 119 -9.14 1.14 -4.02
N ASP A 120 -9.92 1.82 -3.19
CA ASP A 120 -9.42 2.94 -2.40
C ASP A 120 -8.38 2.43 -1.39
N PRO A 121 -7.50 3.29 -0.85
CA PRO A 121 -6.41 2.84 0.01
C PRO A 121 -6.85 2.12 1.29
N LYS A 122 -8.04 2.43 1.83
CA LYS A 122 -8.55 1.70 2.99
C LYS A 122 -8.97 0.30 2.59
N SER A 123 -9.69 0.15 1.48
CA SER A 123 -10.01 -1.15 0.91
C SER A 123 -8.76 -1.95 0.52
N PHE A 124 -7.68 -1.30 0.06
CA PHE A 124 -6.38 -1.95 -0.17
C PHE A 124 -5.83 -2.58 1.13
N ILE A 125 -5.81 -1.83 2.24
CA ILE A 125 -5.36 -2.31 3.55
C ILE A 125 -6.31 -3.37 4.13
N GLU A 126 -7.62 -3.23 3.91
CA GLU A 126 -8.63 -4.20 4.38
C GLU A 126 -8.62 -5.52 3.60
N ASN A 127 -8.45 -5.48 2.28
CA ASN A 127 -8.43 -6.67 1.44
C ASN A 127 -7.17 -7.51 1.70
N TYR A 128 -6.05 -6.87 2.03
CA TYR A 128 -4.87 -7.54 2.56
C TYR A 128 -5.16 -8.42 3.77
N LYS A 129 -6.06 -7.96 4.65
CA LYS A 129 -6.49 -8.72 5.83
C LYS A 129 -7.10 -10.08 5.45
N LYS A 130 -7.72 -10.20 4.27
CA LYS A 130 -8.40 -11.43 3.81
C LYS A 130 -7.44 -12.39 3.12
N GLU A 131 -6.65 -11.90 2.17
CA GLU A 131 -5.74 -12.75 1.38
C GLU A 131 -4.70 -13.45 2.26
N TYR A 132 -4.11 -12.77 3.25
CA TYR A 132 -3.16 -13.39 4.18
C TYR A 132 -3.81 -14.47 5.09
N ILE A 133 -5.07 -14.30 5.48
CA ILE A 133 -5.79 -15.29 6.31
C ILE A 133 -6.13 -16.53 5.47
N GLU A 134 -6.62 -16.32 4.24
CA GLU A 134 -7.04 -17.41 3.35
C GLU A 134 -5.85 -18.27 2.87
N ASP A 135 -4.70 -17.66 2.57
CA ASP A 135 -3.49 -18.41 2.19
C ASP A 135 -2.91 -19.27 3.32
N ARG A 136 -3.09 -18.87 4.60
CA ARG A 136 -2.71 -19.72 5.74
C ARG A 136 -3.74 -20.81 6.03
N GLU A 137 -5.04 -20.58 5.87
CA GLU A 137 -6.03 -21.66 6.05
C GLU A 137 -5.91 -22.76 4.97
N SER A 138 -5.35 -22.45 3.80
CA SER A 138 -5.09 -23.42 2.73
C SER A 138 -3.96 -24.42 3.00
N TYR A 139 -3.10 -24.19 4.00
CA TYR A 139 -1.82 -24.91 4.14
C TYR A 139 -1.68 -25.82 5.39
N TRP A 140 -2.70 -25.94 6.25
CA TRP A 140 -2.62 -26.73 7.49
C TRP A 140 -3.71 -27.80 7.56
N ASP A 141 -3.44 -28.96 6.93
CA ASP A 141 -3.91 -30.26 7.42
C ASP A 141 -2.89 -30.71 8.49
N ASP A 142 -3.37 -30.88 9.72
CA ASP A 142 -2.81 -31.68 10.82
C ASP A 142 -1.28 -31.65 11.05
N ASP A 143 -0.78 -30.74 11.91
CA ASP A 143 -0.03 -31.09 13.12
C ASP A 143 0.61 -29.85 13.80
N ASP A 144 0.65 -29.94 15.13
CA ASP A 144 1.06 -28.95 16.12
C ASP A 144 2.36 -28.17 15.84
N GLU A 145 2.28 -26.83 15.88
CA GLU A 145 3.22 -25.98 16.61
C GLU A 145 2.58 -24.61 16.90
N GLU A 146 2.70 -24.15 18.14
CA GLU A 146 2.15 -22.90 18.69
C GLU A 146 2.43 -21.71 17.75
N ASN A 147 1.43 -21.29 16.96
CA ASN A 147 1.48 -19.99 16.29
C ASN A 147 1.07 -18.92 17.31
N GLU A 148 2.05 -18.52 18.11
CA GLU A 148 1.96 -17.34 18.99
C GLU A 148 1.52 -16.12 18.16
N ASP A 149 0.38 -15.56 18.58
CA ASP A 149 -0.13 -14.22 18.32
C ASP A 149 -0.34 -13.77 16.87
N PHE A 150 -1.23 -14.46 16.14
CA PHE A 150 -2.16 -13.71 15.29
C PHE A 150 -3.32 -13.23 16.17
N THR A 151 -3.19 -12.05 16.79
CA THR A 151 -4.39 -11.38 17.26
C THR A 151 -5.18 -11.00 16.01
N LYS A 152 -6.46 -11.38 15.94
CA LYS A 152 -7.41 -11.07 14.85
C LYS A 152 -7.60 -9.56 14.58
N GLU A 153 -6.79 -8.71 15.21
CA GLU A 153 -6.89 -7.27 15.15
C GLU A 153 -6.61 -6.77 13.74
N ASN A 154 -7.37 -5.76 13.36
CA ASN A 154 -7.36 -5.20 12.01
C ASN A 154 -5.96 -4.70 11.69
N LEU A 155 -5.47 -5.02 10.49
CA LEU A 155 -4.23 -4.43 10.05
C LEU A 155 -4.43 -2.94 9.85
N ASP A 156 -3.68 -2.13 10.59
CA ASP A 156 -3.80 -0.68 10.56
C ASP A 156 -2.77 -0.03 9.62
N PHE A 157 -2.99 1.23 9.27
CA PHE A 157 -2.11 2.00 8.40
C PHE A 157 -0.66 2.04 8.92
N LEU A 158 -0.45 2.27 10.21
CA LEU A 158 0.87 2.32 10.81
C LEU A 158 1.58 0.96 10.80
N GLN A 159 0.85 -0.15 10.93
CA GLN A 159 1.40 -1.50 10.79
C GLN A 159 1.92 -1.74 9.37
N VAL A 160 1.17 -1.35 8.34
CA VAL A 160 1.66 -1.45 6.95
C VAL A 160 3.00 -0.73 6.82
N ILE A 161 3.08 0.51 7.32
CA ILE A 161 4.26 1.36 7.17
C ILE A 161 5.46 0.87 8.00
N PHE A 162 5.24 0.49 9.27
CA PHE A 162 6.32 0.28 10.25
C PHE A 162 6.57 -1.17 10.67
N ASP A 163 5.81 -2.16 10.19
CA ASP A 163 6.17 -3.58 10.35
C ASP A 163 7.11 -4.00 9.21
N ASP A 164 8.31 -4.46 9.57
CA ASP A 164 9.35 -4.90 8.62
C ASP A 164 9.01 -6.22 7.91
N ASN A 165 8.07 -6.99 8.45
CA ASN A 165 7.61 -8.24 7.84
C ASN A 165 6.54 -7.98 6.76
N ILE A 166 6.00 -6.76 6.68
CA ILE A 166 5.07 -6.36 5.63
C ILE A 166 5.86 -5.72 4.49
N VAL A 167 5.67 -6.18 3.25
CA VAL A 167 6.34 -5.63 2.07
C VAL A 167 5.31 -5.40 0.96
N ILE A 168 5.20 -4.18 0.43
CA ILE A 168 4.31 -3.95 -0.72
C ILE A 168 5.02 -4.45 -1.97
N GLU A 169 4.49 -5.50 -2.58
CA GLU A 169 4.97 -5.99 -3.87
C GLU A 169 4.15 -5.35 -5.00
N ILE A 170 4.84 -5.04 -6.07
CA ILE A 170 4.30 -4.47 -7.29
C ILE A 170 4.73 -5.42 -8.38
N ALA A 171 3.80 -6.17 -8.96
CA ALA A 171 4.08 -7.09 -10.04
C ALA A 171 3.15 -6.74 -11.21
N ASN A 172 3.71 -6.11 -12.24
CA ASN A 172 3.01 -5.81 -13.47
C ASN A 172 3.70 -6.49 -14.65
N ASP A 173 2.98 -7.44 -15.25
CA ASP A 173 3.44 -8.27 -16.37
C ASP A 173 3.39 -7.53 -17.73
N ASN A 174 3.10 -6.23 -17.75
CA ASN A 174 3.19 -5.38 -18.93
C ASN A 174 4.66 -5.13 -19.34
N ILE A 175 5.30 -6.13 -19.96
CA ILE A 175 6.56 -6.02 -20.71
C ILE A 175 6.30 -6.11 -22.22
#